data_AF-A0A3D1UBU6-F1
#
_entry.id   AF-A0A3D1UBU6-F1
#
_cell.length_a   1.000
_cell.length_b   1.000
_cell.length_c   1.000
_cell.angle_alpha   90.00
_cell.angle_beta   90.00
_cell.angle_gamma   90.00
#
_symmetry.space_group_name_H-M   'P 1'
#
loop_
_entity.id
_entity.type
_entity.pdbx_description
1 polymer ?
#
loop_
_entity_poly.entity_id
_entity_poly.type
_entity_poly.pdbx_seq_one_letter_code
_entity_poly.pdbx_strand_id
1 'polypeptide(L)' 'SLSHDPKLLGRPTGWRLPVRDILLYRGAGLVVPVAGEIKLMPGTSASPAFRRVDVDVETGKVKGLF' A
#
# COMPACT_ATOMS: atom_id res chain seq x y z
N SER A 1 -6.85 11.97 1.98
CA SER A 1 -7.96 12.79 1.44
C SER A 1 -9.22 11.95 1.38
N LEU A 2 -10.40 12.57 1.52
CA LEU A 2 -11.68 11.90 1.21
C LEU A 2 -11.94 11.82 -0.31
N SER A 3 -11.18 12.56 -1.13
CA SER A 3 -11.22 12.47 -2.58
C SER A 3 -10.15 11.51 -3.14
N HIS A 4 -10.08 11.39 -4.47
CA HIS A 4 -9.04 10.65 -5.17
C HIS A 4 -7.65 11.32 -5.10
N ASP A 5 -7.57 12.61 -4.77
CA ASP A 5 -6.31 13.36 -4.69
C ASP A 5 -5.80 13.39 -3.24
N PRO A 6 -4.68 12.72 -2.92
CA PRO A 6 -4.13 12.68 -1.57
C PRO A 6 -3.79 14.06 -1.00
N LYS A 7 -3.59 15.08 -1.83
CA LYS A 7 -3.26 16.46 -1.42
C LYS A 7 -4.45 17.27 -0.93
N LEU A 8 -5.68 16.88 -1.26
CA LEU A 8 -6.88 17.58 -0.81
C LEU A 8 -7.24 17.18 0.62
N LEU A 9 -6.80 17.97 1.61
CA LEU A 9 -7.00 17.67 3.03
C LEU A 9 -8.37 18.17 3.54
N GLY A 10 -8.82 17.65 4.68
CA GLY A 10 -10.09 18.05 5.31
C GLY A 10 -11.32 17.45 4.62
N ARG A 11 -12.34 18.29 4.39
CA ARG A 11 -13.64 17.90 3.80
C ARG A 11 -13.82 18.51 2.39
N PRO A 12 -13.14 17.98 1.36
CA PRO A 12 -13.29 18.48 0.00
C PRO A 12 -14.73 18.23 -0.51
N THR A 13 -15.34 19.24 -1.11
CA THR A 13 -16.68 19.19 -1.74
C THR A 13 -16.58 19.51 -3.23
N GLY A 14 -17.56 19.10 -4.04
CA GLY A 14 -17.61 19.42 -5.48
C GLY A 14 -16.59 18.69 -6.37
N TRP A 15 -15.90 17.68 -5.86
CA TRP A 15 -14.93 16.88 -6.63
C TRP A 15 -15.63 15.69 -7.31
N ARG A 16 -15.10 15.28 -8.47
CA ARG A 16 -15.54 14.07 -9.19
C ARG A 16 -14.57 12.94 -8.91
N LEU A 17 -15.07 11.73 -8.68
CA LEU A 17 -14.27 10.52 -8.53
C LEU A 17 -14.01 9.92 -9.92
N PRO A 18 -12.79 10.02 -10.48
CA PRO A 18 -12.49 9.35 -11.74
C PRO A 18 -12.40 7.85 -11.50
N VAL A 19 -13.18 7.04 -12.23
CA VAL A 19 -13.05 5.58 -12.22
C VAL A 19 -12.30 5.19 -13.48
N ARG A 20 -11.11 4.58 -13.33
CA ARG A 20 -10.26 4.18 -14.46
C ARG A 20 -10.54 2.75 -14.91
N ASP A 21 -10.85 1.86 -13.97
CA ASP A 21 -11.01 0.44 -14.25
C ASP A 21 -11.95 -0.21 -13.23
N ILE A 22 -12.41 -1.44 -13.52
CA ILE A 22 -13.29 -2.21 -12.65
C ILE A 22 -12.71 -3.62 -12.49
N LEU A 23 -12.30 -3.96 -11.27
CA LEU A 23 -11.86 -5.31 -10.92
C LEU A 23 -13.05 -6.13 -10.44
N LEU A 24 -13.29 -7.27 -11.08
CA LEU A 24 -14.40 -8.16 -10.76
C LEU A 24 -13.91 -9.38 -9.98
N TYR A 25 -14.17 -9.42 -8.68
CA TYR A 25 -13.84 -10.55 -7.82
C TYR A 25 -15.04 -11.49 -7.70
N ARG A 26 -15.26 -12.33 -8.72
CA ARG A 26 -16.42 -13.24 -8.79
C ARG A 26 -16.53 -14.19 -7.60
N GLY A 27 -15.41 -14.68 -7.08
CA GLY A 27 -15.38 -15.56 -5.90
C GLY A 27 -15.77 -14.85 -4.59
N ALA A 28 -15.48 -13.55 -4.47
CA ALA A 28 -15.85 -12.74 -3.31
C ALA A 28 -17.20 -12.02 -3.49
N GLY A 29 -17.79 -12.06 -4.68
CA GLY A 29 -19.03 -11.35 -5.01
C GLY A 29 -18.87 -9.82 -5.09
N LEU A 30 -17.65 -9.31 -5.30
CA LEU A 30 -17.35 -7.88 -5.25
C LEU A 30 -17.00 -7.31 -6.63
N VAL A 31 -17.52 -6.12 -6.91
CA VAL A 31 -17.12 -5.26 -8.03
C VAL A 31 -16.36 -4.08 -7.44
N VAL A 32 -15.08 -3.95 -7.78
CA VAL A 32 -14.17 -2.97 -7.18
C VAL A 32 -13.79 -1.92 -8.23
N PRO A 33 -14.42 -0.73 -8.21
CA PRO A 33 -14.04 0.37 -9.09
C PRO A 33 -12.71 0.99 -8.62
N VAL A 34 -11.75 1.08 -9.54
CA VAL A 34 -10.40 1.57 -9.29
C VAL A 34 -10.36 3.07 -9.61
N ALA A 35 -10.26 3.90 -8.56
CA ALA A 35 -10.30 5.35 -8.69
C ALA A 35 -8.92 6.04 -8.76
N GLY A 36 -7.85 5.27 -8.85
CA GLY A 36 -6.47 5.76 -8.86
C GLY A 36 -5.46 4.62 -9.03
N GLU A 37 -4.22 4.87 -8.68
CA GLU A 37 -3.18 3.83 -8.73
C GLU A 37 -3.16 3.03 -7.42
N ILE A 38 -3.52 1.75 -7.52
CA ILE A 38 -3.42 0.79 -6.43
C ILE A 38 -2.15 -0.03 -6.64
N LYS A 39 -1.18 0.07 -5.73
CA LYS A 39 0.02 -0.77 -5.76
C LYS A 39 -0.33 -2.14 -5.19
N LEU A 40 -0.42 -3.13 -6.06
CA LEU A 40 -0.68 -4.53 -5.67
C LEU A 40 0.57 -5.23 -5.13
N MET A 41 1.76 -4.77 -5.52
CA MET A 41 3.04 -5.32 -5.06
C MET A 41 3.91 -4.18 -4.52
N PRO A 42 4.20 -4.14 -3.21
CA PRO A 42 5.14 -3.18 -2.66
C PRO A 42 6.56 -3.55 -3.09
N GLY A 43 7.31 -2.57 -3.57
CA GLY A 43 8.75 -2.74 -3.84
C GLY A 43 9.59 -2.52 -2.58
N THR A 44 10.85 -2.97 -2.61
CA THR A 44 11.83 -2.68 -1.57
C THR A 44 12.32 -1.23 -1.65
N SER A 45 12.53 -0.58 -0.50
CA SER A 45 13.12 0.76 -0.43
C SER A 45 14.60 0.74 -0.83
N ALA A 46 15.16 1.93 -1.14
CA ALA A 46 16.58 2.08 -1.48
C ALA A 46 17.53 1.57 -0.38
N SER A 47 17.11 1.70 0.89
CA SER A 47 17.77 1.11 2.06
C SER A 47 16.82 0.11 2.74
N PRO A 48 16.76 -1.14 2.23
CA PRO A 48 15.81 -2.12 2.70
C PRO A 48 16.25 -2.69 4.06
N ALA A 49 15.26 -3.02 4.90
CA ALA A 49 15.49 -3.44 6.27
C ALA A 49 16.30 -4.73 6.39
N PHE A 50 16.20 -5.64 5.41
CA PHE A 50 16.96 -6.90 5.40
C PHE A 50 18.48 -6.70 5.45
N ARG A 51 19.01 -5.54 5.02
CA ARG A 51 20.46 -5.25 5.14
C ARG A 51 20.95 -5.11 6.57
N ARG A 52 20.03 -4.89 7.52
CA ARG A 52 20.31 -4.76 8.96
C ARG A 52 19.92 -6.03 9.72
N VAL A 53 19.40 -7.05 9.02
CA VAL A 53 19.01 -8.31 9.64
C VAL A 53 20.24 -9.18 9.77
N ASP A 54 20.55 -9.59 10.99
CA ASP A 54 21.69 -10.46 11.30
C ASP A 54 21.36 -11.39 12.48
N VAL A 55 22.11 -12.48 12.61
CA VAL A 55 21.95 -13.47 13.69
C VAL A 55 23.19 -13.44 14.58
N ASP A 56 22.97 -13.20 15.86
CA ASP A 56 24.00 -13.30 16.87
C ASP A 56 24.40 -14.77 17.08
N VAL A 57 25.63 -15.14 16.73
CA VAL A 57 26.10 -16.54 16.70
C VAL A 57 26.28 -17.16 18.09
N GLU A 58 26.37 -16.35 19.14
CA GLU A 58 26.55 -16.84 20.52
C GLU A 58 25.20 -17.02 21.21
N THR A 59 24.26 -16.09 20.99
CA THR A 59 22.95 -16.09 21.66
C THR A 59 21.82 -16.61 20.79
N GLY A 60 22.05 -16.79 19.49
CA GLY A 60 21.04 -17.18 18.50
C GLY A 60 19.97 -16.11 18.23
N LYS A 61 20.13 -14.89 18.74
CA LYS A 61 19.12 -13.83 18.62
C LYS A 61 19.22 -13.09 17.29
N VAL A 62 18.07 -12.83 16.67
CA VAL A 62 17.97 -12.06 15.43
C VAL A 62 17.92 -10.56 15.74
N LYS A 63 18.81 -9.79 15.10
CA LYS A 63 18.88 -8.31 15.17
C LYS A 63 18.23 -7.71 13.92
N GLY A 64 17.64 -6.52 14.04
CA GLY A 64 17.16 -5.72 12.90
C GLY A 64 15.83 -6.14 12.27
N LEU A 65 15.08 -7.05 12.92
CA LEU A 65 13.72 -7.44 12.51
C LEU A 65 12.62 -6.52 13.07
N PHE A 66 12.94 -5.77 14.13
CA PHE A 66 12.11 -4.77 14.81
C PHE A 66 13.01 -3.73 15.48
#